data_AF-A0A8T4R8X2-F1
#
_entry.id   AF-A0A8T4R8X2-F1
#
_cell.length_a   1.000
_cell.length_b   1.000
_cell.length_c   1.000
_cell.angle_alpha   90.00
_cell.angle_beta   90.00
_cell.angle_gamma   90.00
#
_symmetry.space_group_name_H-M   'P 1'
#
loop_
_entity.id
_entity.type
_entity.pdbx_description
1 polymer ?
#
loop_
_entity_poly.entity_id
_entity_poly.type
_entity_poly.pdbx_seq_one_letter_code
_entity_poly.pdbx_strand_id
1 'polypeptide(L)'
;MHITHVCEDKIKLDLNDKKILKELDLNSRQSNTAIAKATRLSKNIVNYRIKRMEDAGIIEGYTTTFDYSKLGYLLIRVYFDFYETDQKKEEELIKFLISDKKTSRISRASGKWDVIASFFVKDIYEFSEHWSKIVERFRRLIKEYSSNIITRDISFRKAYLIGETEDISHLSWKKGCSTPEQVDETDLIILKMLTENARMPIEKIAAATGLGSMTIIYRIKQLIKKKIILGYRVNINFSKLGYEFYKVNLELEDTTIIPSLIEYCHRHPNVISVVESISDNIDFEFNIEPANFNDFLKVIDDIKQKFYGKIRDYNYVKSLKSYKHVYLPLEQAKKN
;
A
#
# COMPACT_ATOMS: atom_id res chain seq x y z
N MET A 1 -3.90 -13.36 29.16
CA MET A 1 -2.48 -12.96 29.09
C MET A 1 -2.48 -11.48 28.71
N HIS A 2 -2.10 -10.59 29.63
CA HIS A 2 -2.08 -9.15 29.37
C HIS A 2 -1.10 -8.85 28.23
N ILE A 3 -1.61 -8.31 27.12
CA ILE A 3 -0.77 -7.73 26.08
C ILE A 3 -0.31 -6.38 26.64
N THR A 4 0.84 -6.39 27.31
CA THR A 4 1.61 -5.17 27.57
C THR A 4 1.87 -4.50 26.23
N HIS A 5 1.30 -3.31 26.03
CA HIS A 5 1.77 -2.37 25.02
C HIS A 5 3.27 -2.14 25.30
N VAL A 6 4.12 -2.79 24.52
CA VAL A 6 5.52 -2.40 24.42
C VAL A 6 5.49 -1.05 23.72
N CYS A 7 5.54 0.03 24.50
CA CYS A 7 5.94 1.33 24.00
C CYS A 7 7.38 1.17 23.50
N GLU A 8 7.54 0.81 22.22
CA GLU A 8 8.83 0.90 21.54
C GLU A 8 9.32 2.35 21.65
N ASP A 9 10.57 2.55 22.08
CA ASP A 9 11.19 3.85 22.19
C ASP A 9 11.02 4.63 20.88
N LYS A 10 10.19 5.68 20.92
CA LYS A 10 9.93 6.53 19.77
C LYS A 10 11.20 7.29 19.43
N ILE A 11 11.90 6.87 18.38
CA ILE A 11 12.97 7.70 17.81
C ILE A 11 12.33 8.99 17.30
N LYS A 12 12.67 10.09 17.95
CA LYS A 12 12.24 11.42 17.52
C LYS A 12 13.00 11.83 16.26
N LEU A 13 12.33 11.74 15.12
CA LEU A 13 12.88 12.24 13.86
C LEU A 13 12.94 13.75 13.84
N ASP A 14 14.09 14.29 13.43
CA ASP A 14 14.23 15.71 13.16
C ASP A 14 13.76 16.06 11.72
N LEU A 15 13.79 17.35 11.37
CA LEU A 15 13.38 17.80 10.04
C LEU A 15 14.26 17.24 8.92
N ASN A 16 15.55 16.99 9.18
CA ASN A 16 16.45 16.43 8.18
C ASN A 16 16.14 14.96 7.91
N ASP A 17 15.80 14.19 8.94
CA ASP A 17 15.32 12.81 8.79
C ASP A 17 14.05 12.76 7.95
N LYS A 18 13.10 13.64 8.25
CA LYS A 18 11.84 13.77 7.50
C LYS A 18 12.07 14.15 6.03
N LYS A 19 12.99 15.08 5.74
CA LYS A 19 13.40 15.42 4.38
C LYS A 19 14.05 14.25 3.65
N ILE A 20 14.90 13.46 4.32
CA ILE A 20 15.47 12.25 3.74
C ILE A 20 14.37 11.23 3.42
N LEU A 21 13.43 10.99 4.34
CA LEU A 21 12.29 10.10 4.10
C LEU A 21 11.42 10.58 2.93
N LYS A 22 11.20 11.89 2.79
CA LYS A 22 10.51 12.48 1.65
C LYS A 22 11.21 12.14 0.33
N GLU A 23 12.52 12.37 0.23
CA GLU A 23 13.29 12.04 -1.00
C GLU A 23 13.26 10.53 -1.31
N LEU A 24 13.32 9.69 -0.29
CA LEU A 24 13.19 8.24 -0.44
C LEU A 24 11.78 7.80 -0.84
N ASP A 25 10.74 8.49 -0.37
CA ASP A 25 9.36 8.26 -0.80
C ASP A 25 9.16 8.73 -2.24
N LEU A 26 9.84 9.80 -2.68
CA LEU A 26 9.85 10.28 -4.08
C LEU A 26 10.48 9.25 -5.03
N ASN A 27 11.65 8.75 -4.70
CA ASN A 27 12.26 7.65 -5.42
C ASN A 27 13.33 6.98 -4.56
N SER A 28 13.02 5.79 -4.05
CA SER A 28 13.95 5.09 -3.17
C SER A 28 15.24 4.64 -3.85
N ARG A 29 15.33 4.59 -5.19
CA ARG A 29 16.55 4.24 -5.92
C ARG A 29 17.51 5.42 -6.13
N GLN A 30 17.16 6.64 -5.70
CA GLN A 30 18.08 7.78 -5.79
C GLN A 30 19.38 7.52 -5.03
N SER A 31 20.49 8.08 -5.52
CA SER A 31 21.77 7.98 -4.83
C SER A 31 21.81 8.87 -3.59
N ASN A 32 22.59 8.48 -2.58
CA ASN A 32 22.80 9.32 -1.39
C ASN A 32 23.39 10.69 -1.75
N THR A 33 24.08 10.83 -2.88
CA THR A 33 24.58 12.11 -3.38
C THR A 33 23.43 13.01 -3.87
N ALA A 34 22.44 12.45 -4.58
CA ALA A 34 21.27 13.21 -5.02
C ALA A 34 20.43 13.68 -3.81
N ILE A 35 20.19 12.77 -2.86
CA ILE A 35 19.48 13.08 -1.61
C ILE A 35 20.25 14.15 -0.81
N ALA A 36 21.58 14.06 -0.72
CA ALA A 36 22.42 15.06 -0.06
C ALA A 36 22.26 16.46 -0.67
N LYS A 37 22.24 16.55 -2.01
CA LYS A 37 21.99 17.81 -2.72
C LYS A 37 20.59 18.37 -2.43
N ALA A 38 19.56 17.54 -2.50
CA ALA A 38 18.16 17.95 -2.24
C ALA A 38 17.94 18.41 -0.79
N THR A 39 18.59 17.75 0.16
CA THR A 39 18.44 18.02 1.60
C THR A 39 19.43 19.04 2.15
N ARG A 40 20.41 19.49 1.35
CA ARG A 40 21.53 20.36 1.76
C ARG A 40 22.37 19.75 2.89
N LEU A 41 22.58 18.43 2.84
CA LEU A 41 23.40 17.67 3.77
C LEU A 41 24.63 17.11 3.07
N SER A 42 25.62 16.64 3.82
CA SER A 42 26.70 15.85 3.24
C SER A 42 26.23 14.42 2.93
N LYS A 43 26.83 13.79 1.91
CA LYS A 43 26.56 12.37 1.58
C LYS A 43 26.74 11.43 2.77
N ASN A 44 27.76 11.68 3.60
CA ASN A 44 28.05 10.86 4.78
C ASN A 44 26.96 11.00 5.84
N ILE A 45 26.45 12.21 6.07
CA ILE A 45 25.34 12.45 7.00
C ILE A 45 24.05 11.77 6.51
N VAL A 46 23.74 11.87 5.21
CA VAL A 46 22.60 11.17 4.62
C VAL A 46 22.72 9.66 4.81
N ASN A 47 23.88 9.08 4.48
CA ASN A 47 24.10 7.64 4.63
C ASN A 47 23.93 7.17 6.08
N TYR A 48 24.53 7.90 7.03
CA TYR A 48 24.39 7.63 8.46
C TYR A 48 22.92 7.66 8.92
N ARG A 49 22.17 8.70 8.51
CA ARG A 49 20.77 8.86 8.91
C ARG A 49 19.84 7.79 8.31
N ILE A 50 20.05 7.43 7.04
CA ILE A 50 19.32 6.32 6.39
C ILE A 50 19.58 5.04 7.18
N LYS A 51 20.85 4.70 7.42
CA LYS A 51 21.22 3.48 8.14
C LYS A 51 20.62 3.43 9.55
N ARG A 52 20.68 4.55 10.28
CA ARG A 52 20.05 4.69 11.59
C ARG A 52 18.53 4.46 11.54
N MET A 53 17.83 4.96 10.51
CA MET A 53 16.39 4.74 10.34
C MET A 53 16.04 3.30 9.91
N GLU A 54 16.91 2.63 9.15
CA GLU A 54 16.80 1.20 8.85
C GLU A 54 16.99 0.35 10.12
N ASP A 55 18.05 0.62 10.88
CA ASP A 55 18.37 -0.13 12.12
C ASP A 55 17.29 0.06 13.20
N ALA A 56 16.63 1.22 13.20
CA ALA A 56 15.47 1.50 14.04
C ALA A 56 14.17 0.83 13.60
N GLY A 57 14.12 0.26 12.39
CA GLY A 57 12.90 -0.26 11.77
C GLY A 57 11.89 0.82 11.36
N ILE A 58 12.32 2.08 11.21
CA ILE A 58 11.50 3.13 10.60
C ILE A 58 11.43 2.92 9.09
N ILE A 59 12.55 2.57 8.48
CA ILE A 59 12.62 2.09 7.10
C ILE A 59 12.64 0.57 7.15
N GLU A 60 11.57 -0.06 6.68
CA GLU A 60 11.42 -1.53 6.67
C GLU A 60 11.93 -2.15 5.37
N GLY A 61 12.24 -1.32 4.37
CA GLY A 61 12.80 -1.75 3.10
C GLY A 61 12.48 -0.79 1.96
N TYR A 62 12.79 -1.24 0.75
CA TYR A 62 12.58 -0.48 -0.47
C TYR A 62 11.84 -1.36 -1.48
N THR A 63 10.71 -0.86 -2.00
CA THR A 63 9.82 -1.64 -2.87
C THR A 63 9.57 -0.93 -4.18
N THR A 64 9.19 -1.70 -5.19
CA THR A 64 8.79 -1.18 -6.50
C THR A 64 7.27 -1.16 -6.57
N THR A 65 6.72 -0.07 -7.11
CA THR A 65 5.28 0.08 -7.35
C THR A 65 4.98 -0.35 -8.77
N PHE A 66 4.08 -1.30 -8.93
CA PHE A 66 3.67 -1.82 -10.22
C PHE A 66 2.20 -1.55 -10.50
N ASP A 67 1.85 -1.48 -11.78
CA ASP A 67 0.47 -1.65 -12.19
C ASP A 67 0.16 -3.14 -12.36
N TYR A 68 -0.55 -3.72 -11.39
CA TYR A 68 -0.92 -5.13 -11.42
C TYR A 68 -1.87 -5.45 -12.59
N SER A 69 -2.67 -4.49 -13.07
CA SER A 69 -3.57 -4.69 -14.20
C SER A 69 -2.83 -4.82 -15.53
N LYS A 70 -1.68 -4.14 -15.66
CA LYS A 70 -0.73 -4.32 -16.78
C LYS A 70 -0.15 -5.74 -16.84
N LEU A 71 -0.20 -6.50 -15.75
CA LEU A 71 0.25 -7.90 -15.68
C LEU A 71 -0.93 -8.90 -15.75
N GLY A 72 -2.12 -8.41 -16.09
CA GLY A 72 -3.34 -9.20 -16.21
C GLY A 72 -3.87 -9.71 -14.87
N TYR A 73 -3.66 -8.96 -13.79
CA TYR A 73 -4.29 -9.25 -12.50
C TYR A 73 -5.41 -8.26 -12.19
N LEU A 74 -6.46 -8.75 -11.55
CA LEU A 74 -7.46 -8.00 -10.81
C LEU A 74 -7.09 -8.00 -9.33
N LEU A 75 -7.54 -6.99 -8.61
CA LEU A 75 -7.41 -6.90 -7.15
C LEU A 75 -8.80 -6.91 -6.53
N ILE A 76 -9.10 -7.95 -5.77
CA ILE A 76 -10.37 -8.06 -5.03
C ILE A 76 -10.06 -7.96 -3.55
N ARG A 77 -10.77 -7.07 -2.85
CA ARG A 77 -10.66 -6.92 -1.40
C ARG A 77 -11.86 -7.58 -0.74
N VAL A 78 -11.62 -8.25 0.38
CA VAL A 78 -12.68 -8.81 1.22
C VAL A 78 -12.50 -8.30 2.64
N TYR A 79 -13.60 -7.84 3.23
CA TYR A 79 -13.74 -7.52 4.64
C TYR A 79 -14.44 -8.68 5.33
N PHE A 80 -13.93 -9.09 6.48
CA PHE A 80 -14.49 -10.17 7.30
C PHE A 80 -14.93 -9.61 8.65
N ASP A 81 -16.16 -9.94 9.05
CA ASP A 81 -16.71 -9.81 10.40
C ASP A 81 -16.89 -11.23 10.95
N PHE A 82 -16.39 -11.49 12.14
CA PHE A 82 -16.40 -12.81 12.75
C PHE A 82 -17.38 -12.86 13.93
N TYR A 83 -17.86 -14.06 14.25
CA TYR A 83 -18.50 -14.26 15.55
C TYR A 83 -17.44 -14.19 16.66
N GLU A 84 -17.73 -13.52 17.78
CA GLU A 84 -16.84 -13.38 18.97
C GLU A 84 -16.54 -14.69 19.72
N THR A 85 -16.70 -15.83 19.06
CA THR A 85 -16.77 -17.16 19.67
C THR A 85 -15.45 -17.91 19.69
N ASP A 86 -14.48 -17.57 18.81
CA ASP A 86 -13.25 -18.37 18.67
C ASP A 86 -12.06 -17.60 18.07
N GLN A 87 -11.26 -16.95 18.93
CA GLN A 87 -10.02 -16.27 18.54
C GLN A 87 -9.00 -17.22 17.87
N LYS A 88 -8.97 -18.51 18.22
CA LYS A 88 -8.02 -19.47 17.63
C LYS A 88 -8.33 -19.73 16.17
N LYS A 89 -9.61 -19.80 15.80
CA LYS A 89 -10.04 -19.94 14.39
C LYS A 89 -9.75 -18.70 13.57
N GLU A 90 -9.90 -17.51 14.16
CA GLU A 90 -9.45 -16.26 13.51
C GLU A 90 -7.97 -16.33 13.16
N GLU A 91 -7.13 -16.74 14.13
CA GLU A 91 -5.70 -16.90 13.91
C GLU A 91 -5.38 -17.97 12.86
N GLU A 92 -6.17 -19.04 12.77
CA GLU A 92 -6.04 -20.06 11.72
C GLU A 92 -6.32 -19.49 10.33
N LEU A 93 -7.41 -18.72 10.17
CA LEU A 93 -7.74 -18.03 8.92
C LEU A 93 -6.62 -17.06 8.53
N ILE A 94 -6.13 -16.25 9.50
CA ILE A 94 -5.03 -15.32 9.24
C ILE A 94 -3.78 -16.07 8.78
N LYS A 95 -3.39 -17.17 9.46
CA LYS A 95 -2.24 -17.99 9.05
C LYS A 95 -2.43 -18.60 7.65
N PHE A 96 -3.62 -19.09 7.35
CA PHE A 96 -3.97 -19.59 6.02
C PHE A 96 -3.74 -18.51 4.95
N LEU A 97 -4.31 -17.32 5.13
CA LEU A 97 -4.20 -16.20 4.20
C LEU A 97 -2.77 -15.63 4.11
N ILE A 98 -1.98 -15.65 5.19
CA ILE A 98 -0.56 -15.28 5.13
C ILE A 98 0.20 -16.21 4.19
N SER A 99 -0.04 -17.53 4.29
CA SER A 99 0.63 -18.54 3.47
C SER A 99 0.13 -18.61 2.03
N ASP A 100 -1.08 -18.13 1.76
CA ASP A 100 -1.71 -18.19 0.45
C ASP A 100 -1.03 -17.25 -0.57
N LYS A 101 -0.70 -17.79 -1.75
CA LYS A 101 0.02 -17.05 -2.81
C LYS A 101 -0.83 -15.94 -3.45
N LYS A 102 -2.16 -16.08 -3.46
CA LYS A 102 -3.08 -15.09 -4.04
C LYS A 102 -3.31 -13.89 -3.13
N THR A 103 -3.20 -14.10 -1.82
CA THR A 103 -3.34 -13.04 -0.81
C THR A 103 -2.22 -12.01 -0.95
N SER A 104 -2.60 -10.82 -1.41
CA SER A 104 -1.72 -9.67 -1.57
C SER A 104 -1.55 -8.89 -0.27
N ARG A 105 -2.63 -8.70 0.49
CA ARG A 105 -2.59 -8.00 1.77
C ARG A 105 -3.49 -8.71 2.77
N ILE A 106 -3.05 -8.75 4.02
CA ILE A 106 -3.93 -9.08 5.16
C ILE A 106 -3.60 -8.19 6.35
N SER A 107 -4.62 -7.64 6.99
CA SER A 107 -4.48 -6.81 8.19
C SER A 107 -5.64 -7.06 9.15
N ARG A 108 -5.34 -7.08 10.45
CA ARG A 108 -6.36 -6.98 11.49
C ARG A 108 -6.82 -5.53 11.59
N ALA A 109 -8.10 -5.37 11.79
CA ALA A 109 -8.80 -4.11 11.79
C ALA A 109 -9.59 -3.90 13.09
N SER A 110 -10.09 -2.68 13.27
CA SER A 110 -11.04 -2.30 14.30
C SER A 110 -12.15 -1.48 13.66
N GLY A 111 -13.38 -1.68 14.12
CA GLY A 111 -14.59 -1.07 13.56
C GLY A 111 -15.63 -2.16 13.26
N LYS A 112 -16.35 -2.03 12.14
CA LYS A 112 -17.30 -3.07 11.67
C LYS A 112 -16.62 -4.38 11.26
N TRP A 113 -15.36 -4.31 10.81
CA TRP A 113 -14.66 -5.43 10.20
C TRP A 113 -13.42 -5.80 11.03
N ASP A 114 -13.24 -7.09 11.30
CA ASP A 114 -12.13 -7.63 12.09
C ASP A 114 -10.87 -7.84 11.25
N VAL A 115 -11.03 -8.27 10.00
CA VAL A 115 -9.93 -8.55 9.07
C VAL A 115 -10.24 -7.98 7.69
N ILE A 116 -9.22 -7.38 7.08
CA ILE A 116 -9.22 -7.00 5.67
C ILE A 116 -8.19 -7.85 4.95
N ALA A 117 -8.61 -8.57 3.91
CA ALA A 117 -7.71 -9.23 2.98
C ALA A 117 -7.88 -8.69 1.56
N SER A 118 -6.82 -8.75 0.76
CA SER A 118 -6.88 -8.46 -0.67
C SER A 118 -6.19 -9.58 -1.44
N PHE A 119 -6.72 -9.87 -2.61
CA PHE A 119 -6.32 -11.01 -3.44
C PHE A 119 -6.00 -10.53 -4.85
N PHE A 120 -4.85 -10.94 -5.36
CA PHE A 120 -4.55 -10.86 -6.78
C PHE A 120 -5.05 -12.11 -7.48
N VAL A 121 -5.86 -11.93 -8.51
CA VAL A 121 -6.46 -13.00 -9.32
C VAL A 121 -6.41 -12.61 -10.79
N LYS A 122 -6.46 -13.56 -11.72
CA LYS A 122 -6.45 -13.31 -13.16
C LYS A 122 -7.81 -12.88 -13.68
N ASP A 123 -8.87 -13.41 -13.10
CA ASP A 123 -10.25 -13.13 -13.46
C ASP A 123 -11.19 -13.42 -12.28
N ILE A 124 -12.48 -13.18 -12.50
CA ILE A 124 -13.52 -13.38 -11.48
C ILE A 124 -13.77 -14.87 -11.17
N TYR A 125 -13.48 -15.79 -12.11
CA TYR A 125 -13.67 -17.21 -11.91
C TYR A 125 -12.57 -17.79 -11.00
N GLU A 126 -11.32 -17.37 -11.19
CA GLU A 126 -10.21 -17.73 -10.29
C GLU A 126 -10.49 -17.21 -8.86
N PHE A 127 -11.08 -16.02 -8.73
CA PHE A 127 -11.53 -15.54 -7.42
C PHE A 127 -12.63 -16.41 -6.84
N SER A 128 -13.65 -16.76 -7.62
CA SER A 128 -14.77 -17.60 -7.16
C SER A 128 -14.29 -18.96 -6.64
N GLU A 129 -13.37 -19.61 -7.35
CA GLU A 129 -12.76 -20.88 -6.92
C GLU A 129 -11.94 -20.72 -5.63
N HIS A 130 -11.15 -19.64 -5.54
CA HIS A 130 -10.35 -19.35 -4.36
C HIS A 130 -11.23 -19.02 -3.14
N TRP A 131 -12.28 -18.23 -3.36
CA TRP A 131 -13.24 -17.83 -2.35
C TRP A 131 -14.02 -19.03 -1.81
N SER A 132 -14.45 -19.95 -2.68
CA SER A 132 -15.14 -21.18 -2.29
C SER A 132 -14.30 -21.99 -1.29
N LYS A 133 -13.00 -22.13 -1.51
CA LYS A 133 -12.08 -22.82 -0.58
C LYS A 133 -11.96 -22.13 0.78
N ILE A 134 -11.96 -20.80 0.82
CA ILE A 134 -11.96 -20.03 2.07
C ILE A 134 -13.26 -20.27 2.82
N VAL A 135 -14.40 -20.16 2.14
CA VAL A 135 -15.72 -20.31 2.75
C VAL A 135 -15.94 -21.74 3.24
N GLU A 136 -15.63 -22.77 2.45
CA GLU A 136 -15.76 -24.18 2.85
C GLU A 136 -15.05 -24.46 4.18
N ARG A 137 -13.85 -23.89 4.36
CA ARG A 137 -13.05 -24.10 5.57
C ARG A 137 -13.49 -23.21 6.75
N PHE A 138 -13.88 -21.97 6.48
CA PHE A 138 -14.06 -20.95 7.53
C PHE A 138 -15.49 -20.41 7.66
N ARG A 139 -16.49 -20.96 6.97
CA ARG A 139 -17.88 -20.46 6.99
C ARG A 139 -18.44 -20.28 8.39
N ARG A 140 -18.15 -21.20 9.31
CA ARG A 140 -18.65 -21.15 10.71
C ARG A 140 -18.06 -20.00 11.52
N LEU A 141 -16.91 -19.48 11.11
CA LEU A 141 -16.26 -18.33 11.76
C LEU A 141 -16.81 -17.01 11.22
N ILE A 142 -17.09 -16.94 9.92
CA ILE A 142 -17.48 -15.71 9.21
C ILE A 142 -18.96 -15.42 9.49
N LYS A 143 -19.22 -14.33 10.21
CA LYS A 143 -20.56 -13.79 10.47
C LYS A 143 -21.08 -13.05 9.24
N GLU A 144 -20.29 -12.11 8.75
CA GLU A 144 -20.58 -11.31 7.56
C GLU A 144 -19.27 -11.10 6.78
N TYR A 145 -19.37 -10.95 5.47
CA TYR A 145 -18.26 -10.47 4.66
C TYR A 145 -18.79 -9.52 3.59
N SER A 146 -17.92 -8.62 3.13
CA SER A 146 -18.18 -7.75 1.99
C SER A 146 -16.97 -7.76 1.06
N SER A 147 -17.21 -7.76 -0.25
CA SER A 147 -16.16 -7.80 -1.26
C SER A 147 -16.22 -6.60 -2.19
N ASN A 148 -15.06 -6.00 -2.46
CA ASN A 148 -14.92 -4.85 -3.36
C ASN A 148 -13.98 -5.24 -4.50
N ILE A 149 -14.42 -5.07 -5.74
CA ILE A 149 -13.57 -5.21 -6.93
C ILE A 149 -12.88 -3.87 -7.14
N ILE A 150 -11.56 -3.82 -6.95
CA ILE A 150 -10.81 -2.57 -7.08
C ILE A 150 -10.58 -2.26 -8.55
N THR A 151 -11.09 -1.12 -9.02
CA THR A 151 -11.00 -0.69 -10.42
C THR A 151 -9.91 0.35 -10.63
N ARG A 152 -9.61 1.17 -9.62
CA ARG A 152 -8.50 2.13 -9.65
C ARG A 152 -7.92 2.33 -8.25
N ASP A 153 -6.61 2.38 -8.16
CA ASP A 153 -5.89 2.83 -6.97
C ASP A 153 -4.95 3.97 -7.38
N ILE A 154 -5.14 5.12 -6.75
CA ILE A 154 -4.29 6.30 -6.90
C ILE A 154 -3.53 6.48 -5.60
N SER A 155 -2.25 6.13 -5.60
CA SER A 155 -1.37 6.31 -4.45
C SER A 155 -0.68 7.67 -4.49
N PHE A 156 -0.66 8.40 -3.38
CA PHE A 156 -0.01 9.69 -3.22
C PHE A 156 1.32 9.56 -2.48
N ARG A 157 2.07 10.66 -2.42
CA ARG A 157 3.27 10.78 -1.59
C ARG A 157 2.87 11.08 -0.16
N LYS A 158 3.72 10.69 0.79
CA LYS A 158 3.49 10.90 2.22
C LYS A 158 3.79 12.35 2.61
N ALA A 159 2.93 13.27 2.15
CA ALA A 159 3.12 14.72 2.31
C ALA A 159 3.17 15.16 3.79
N TYR A 160 2.51 14.42 4.69
CA TYR A 160 2.61 14.64 6.14
C TYR A 160 4.03 14.54 6.71
N LEU A 161 4.99 13.91 6.00
CA LEU A 161 6.38 13.81 6.46
C LEU A 161 6.98 15.20 6.69
N ILE A 162 6.65 16.17 5.84
CA ILE A 162 7.12 17.56 5.96
C ILE A 162 5.97 18.59 5.95
N GLY A 163 4.71 18.15 5.97
CA GLY A 163 3.54 19.00 6.04
C GLY A 163 3.24 19.76 4.75
N GLU A 164 3.56 19.18 3.59
CA GLU A 164 3.24 19.79 2.30
C GLU A 164 1.74 19.74 2.01
N THR A 165 1.18 20.86 1.57
CA THR A 165 -0.24 20.99 1.17
C THR A 165 -0.39 21.39 -0.31
N GLU A 166 0.72 21.45 -1.04
CA GLU A 166 0.72 21.69 -2.49
C GLU A 166 0.07 20.51 -3.22
N ASP A 167 -0.48 20.76 -4.40
CA ASP A 167 -1.09 19.72 -5.23
C ASP A 167 -0.02 18.77 -5.79
N ILE A 168 0.04 17.57 -5.24
CA ILE A 168 0.96 16.50 -5.63
C ILE A 168 0.34 15.49 -6.61
N SER A 169 -0.78 15.83 -7.27
CA SER A 169 -1.45 14.94 -8.24
C SER A 169 -0.52 14.46 -9.36
N HIS A 170 0.38 15.31 -9.83
CA HIS A 170 1.41 15.00 -10.82
C HIS A 170 2.45 13.96 -10.33
N LEU A 171 2.56 13.74 -9.02
CA LEU A 171 3.44 12.75 -8.40
C LEU A 171 2.73 11.44 -8.02
N SER A 172 1.44 11.32 -8.35
CA SER A 172 0.61 10.16 -8.03
C SER A 172 0.88 8.96 -8.94
N TRP A 173 0.68 7.77 -8.39
CA TRP A 173 0.71 6.53 -9.16
C TRP A 173 -0.68 5.96 -9.31
N LYS A 174 -1.12 5.80 -10.55
CA LYS A 174 -2.42 5.22 -10.91
C LYS A 174 -2.21 3.80 -11.39
N LYS A 175 -2.95 2.84 -10.83
CA LYS A 175 -2.91 1.42 -11.17
C LYS A 175 -4.31 0.79 -11.09
N GLY A 176 -4.46 -0.39 -11.69
CA GLY A 176 -5.70 -1.18 -11.66
C GLY A 176 -6.64 -0.96 -12.84
N CYS A 177 -6.43 0.12 -13.62
CA CYS A 177 -7.32 0.55 -14.70
C CYS A 177 -6.67 0.46 -16.09
N SER A 178 -5.71 -0.45 -16.27
CA SER A 178 -4.95 -0.59 -17.52
C SER A 178 -5.26 -1.90 -18.24
N THR A 179 -5.07 -1.89 -19.56
CA THR A 179 -5.04 -3.12 -20.36
C THR A 179 -3.74 -3.89 -20.12
N PRO A 180 -3.77 -5.23 -20.08
CA PRO A 180 -2.58 -6.06 -19.94
C PRO A 180 -1.54 -5.81 -21.04
N GLU A 181 -0.26 -5.87 -20.67
CA GLU A 181 0.88 -5.83 -21.57
C GLU A 181 1.51 -7.22 -21.67
N GLN A 182 2.16 -7.51 -22.80
CA GLN A 182 3.02 -8.68 -22.89
C GLN A 182 4.31 -8.46 -22.09
N VAL A 183 4.59 -9.43 -21.22
CA VAL A 183 5.75 -9.47 -20.32
C VAL A 183 6.32 -10.88 -20.40
N ASP A 184 7.61 -11.01 -20.74
CA ASP A 184 8.27 -12.30 -20.87
C ASP A 184 8.82 -12.82 -19.52
N GLU A 185 9.32 -14.05 -19.50
CA GLU A 185 9.86 -14.67 -18.28
C GLU A 185 11.04 -13.89 -17.67
N THR A 186 11.87 -13.27 -18.52
CA THR A 186 13.00 -12.44 -18.05
C THR A 186 12.47 -11.21 -17.32
N ASP A 187 11.49 -10.53 -17.90
CA ASP A 187 10.86 -9.38 -17.29
C ASP A 187 10.19 -9.77 -15.96
N LEU A 188 9.55 -10.95 -15.87
CA LEU A 188 8.99 -11.45 -14.62
C LEU A 188 10.07 -11.67 -13.54
N ILE A 189 11.25 -12.21 -13.90
CA ILE A 189 12.37 -12.36 -12.96
C ILE A 189 12.85 -10.98 -12.49
N ILE A 190 13.01 -10.01 -13.40
CA ILE A 190 13.39 -8.62 -13.07
C ILE A 190 12.39 -8.02 -12.08
N LEU A 191 11.08 -8.09 -12.39
CA LEU A 191 10.01 -7.55 -11.57
C LEU A 191 10.00 -8.19 -10.17
N LYS A 192 10.18 -9.51 -10.08
CA LYS A 192 10.27 -10.24 -8.81
C LYS A 192 11.42 -9.73 -7.94
N MET A 193 12.63 -9.67 -8.49
CA MET A 193 13.81 -9.20 -7.73
C MET A 193 13.68 -7.73 -7.29
N LEU A 194 13.07 -6.88 -8.13
CA LEU A 194 12.78 -5.48 -7.79
C LEU A 194 11.63 -5.31 -6.78
N THR A 195 10.75 -6.31 -6.65
CA THR A 195 9.72 -6.35 -5.60
C THR A 195 10.34 -6.67 -4.25
N GLU A 196 11.29 -7.62 -4.21
CA GLU A 196 12.01 -7.98 -2.98
C GLU A 196 12.88 -6.83 -2.48
N ASN A 197 13.56 -6.14 -3.39
CA ASN A 197 14.32 -4.94 -3.06
C ASN A 197 14.39 -4.02 -4.28
N ALA A 198 13.74 -2.87 -4.21
CA ALA A 198 13.80 -1.86 -5.26
C ALA A 198 15.23 -1.37 -5.53
N ARG A 199 16.18 -1.52 -4.60
CA ARG A 199 17.60 -1.18 -4.77
C ARG A 199 18.45 -2.38 -5.20
N MET A 200 17.86 -3.47 -5.67
CA MET A 200 18.59 -4.65 -6.14
C MET A 200 19.68 -4.23 -7.14
N PRO A 201 20.96 -4.62 -6.91
CA PRO A 201 22.05 -4.37 -7.84
C PRO A 201 21.78 -5.00 -9.20
N ILE A 202 22.09 -4.27 -10.26
CA ILE A 202 21.83 -4.73 -11.64
C ILE A 202 22.61 -6.01 -11.93
N GLU A 203 23.80 -6.14 -11.36
CA GLU A 203 24.70 -7.30 -11.52
C GLU A 203 24.08 -8.56 -10.93
N LYS A 204 23.33 -8.44 -9.82
CA LYS A 204 22.60 -9.58 -9.24
C LYS A 204 21.43 -10.01 -10.12
N ILE A 205 20.71 -9.04 -10.70
CA ILE A 205 19.61 -9.33 -11.63
C ILE A 205 20.16 -9.99 -12.90
N ALA A 206 21.24 -9.44 -13.45
CA ALA A 206 21.96 -9.98 -14.60
C ALA A 206 22.38 -11.44 -14.40
N ALA A 207 22.98 -11.75 -13.24
CA ALA A 207 23.34 -13.11 -12.87
C ALA A 207 22.13 -14.05 -12.79
N ALA A 208 21.01 -13.60 -12.20
CA ALA A 208 19.80 -14.40 -12.08
C ALA A 208 19.10 -14.69 -13.41
N THR A 209 19.21 -13.78 -14.39
CA THR A 209 18.62 -13.95 -15.72
C THR A 209 19.57 -14.57 -16.74
N GLY A 210 20.88 -14.64 -16.44
CA GLY A 210 21.91 -15.03 -17.41
C GLY A 210 22.15 -14.01 -18.53
N LEU A 211 21.82 -12.74 -18.31
CA LEU A 211 21.90 -11.67 -19.33
C LEU A 211 22.89 -10.59 -18.91
N GLY A 212 23.43 -9.83 -19.87
CA GLY A 212 24.31 -8.71 -19.58
C GLY A 212 23.59 -7.54 -18.88
N SER A 213 24.30 -6.80 -18.02
CA SER A 213 23.77 -5.66 -17.25
C SER A 213 23.09 -4.60 -18.12
N MET A 214 23.61 -4.34 -19.32
CA MET A 214 23.00 -3.38 -20.26
C MET A 214 21.63 -3.82 -20.76
N THR A 215 21.44 -5.13 -20.99
CA THR A 215 20.13 -5.70 -21.35
C THR A 215 19.13 -5.53 -20.20
N ILE A 216 19.55 -5.76 -18.96
CA ILE A 216 18.71 -5.55 -17.78
C ILE A 216 18.31 -4.09 -17.62
N ILE A 217 19.26 -3.16 -17.76
CA ILE A 217 18.97 -1.72 -17.72
C ILE A 217 17.98 -1.33 -18.81
N TYR A 218 18.15 -1.86 -20.03
CA TYR A 218 17.22 -1.63 -21.13
C TYR A 218 15.82 -2.15 -20.82
N ARG A 219 15.70 -3.39 -20.33
CA ARG A 219 14.40 -4.00 -19.97
C ARG A 219 13.69 -3.22 -18.86
N ILE A 220 14.39 -2.83 -17.80
CA ILE A 220 13.82 -1.97 -16.74
C ILE A 220 13.29 -0.65 -17.33
N LYS A 221 14.05 -0.01 -18.24
CA LYS A 221 13.58 1.20 -18.93
C LYS A 221 12.32 0.94 -19.76
N GLN A 222 12.22 -0.20 -20.45
CA GLN A 222 11.00 -0.56 -21.19
C GLN A 222 9.82 -0.82 -20.25
N LEU A 223 10.02 -1.51 -19.13
CA LEU A 223 8.98 -1.75 -18.13
C LEU A 223 8.44 -0.45 -17.51
N ILE A 224 9.32 0.54 -17.30
CA ILE A 224 8.91 1.90 -16.89
C ILE A 224 8.14 2.61 -18.02
N LYS A 225 8.66 2.57 -19.26
CA LYS A 225 8.02 3.20 -20.42
C LYS A 225 6.61 2.65 -20.68
N LYS A 226 6.42 1.35 -20.50
CA LYS A 226 5.13 0.65 -20.60
C LYS A 226 4.20 0.87 -19.39
N LYS A 227 4.65 1.62 -18.38
CA LYS A 227 3.95 1.86 -17.10
C LYS A 227 3.63 0.56 -16.32
N ILE A 228 4.40 -0.50 -16.54
CA ILE A 228 4.36 -1.70 -15.69
C ILE A 228 5.03 -1.36 -14.35
N ILE A 229 6.21 -0.73 -14.39
CA ILE A 229 6.85 -0.11 -13.23
C ILE A 229 6.41 1.35 -13.17
N LEU A 230 5.73 1.72 -12.10
CA LEU A 230 5.25 3.09 -11.87
C LEU A 230 6.26 3.94 -11.08
N GLY A 231 7.07 3.30 -10.24
CA GLY A 231 8.11 3.99 -9.47
C GLY A 231 8.68 3.13 -8.35
N TYR A 232 9.55 3.74 -7.53
CA TYR A 232 10.26 3.07 -6.45
C TYR A 232 10.00 3.81 -5.14
N ARG A 233 9.62 3.08 -4.10
CA ARG A 233 9.23 3.61 -2.79
C ARG A 233 10.08 3.07 -1.66
N VAL A 234 10.09 3.80 -0.56
CA VAL A 234 10.52 3.31 0.74
C VAL A 234 9.30 2.79 1.52
N ASN A 235 9.47 1.67 2.21
CA ASN A 235 8.47 1.15 3.14
C ASN A 235 8.75 1.79 4.50
N ILE A 236 7.85 2.70 4.93
CA ILE A 236 7.96 3.43 6.18
C ILE A 236 7.02 2.81 7.20
N ASN A 237 7.55 2.48 8.38
CA ASN A 237 6.74 2.11 9.53
C ASN A 237 6.10 3.38 10.12
N PHE A 238 4.89 3.70 9.66
CA PHE A 238 4.16 4.90 10.08
C PHE A 238 3.76 4.86 11.57
N SER A 239 3.56 3.67 12.15
CA SER A 239 3.26 3.51 13.58
C SER A 239 4.42 3.94 14.47
N LYS A 240 5.67 3.63 14.07
CA LYS A 240 6.88 4.15 14.75
C LYS A 240 7.04 5.66 14.62
N LEU A 241 6.46 6.26 13.58
CA LEU A 241 6.38 7.71 13.42
C LEU A 241 5.22 8.34 14.23
N GLY A 242 4.40 7.53 14.90
CA GLY A 242 3.25 7.99 15.67
C GLY A 242 2.00 8.30 14.84
N TYR A 243 1.92 7.75 13.61
CA TYR A 243 0.72 7.82 12.79
C TYR A 243 -0.08 6.53 12.88
N GLU A 244 -1.38 6.65 12.66
CA GLU A 244 -2.32 5.54 12.56
C GLU A 244 -2.73 5.36 11.09
N PHE A 245 -3.36 4.24 10.73
CA PHE A 245 -3.88 4.04 9.37
C PHE A 245 -5.38 3.79 9.41
N TYR A 246 -6.12 4.60 8.64
CA TYR A 246 -7.55 4.44 8.46
C TYR A 246 -7.87 4.32 6.97
N LYS A 247 -8.78 3.40 6.66
CA LYS A 247 -9.53 3.40 5.41
C LYS A 247 -10.87 4.04 5.66
N VAL A 248 -11.29 4.94 4.78
CA VAL A 248 -12.58 5.60 4.80
C VAL A 248 -13.35 5.21 3.55
N ASN A 249 -14.61 4.86 3.74
CA ASN A 249 -15.57 4.57 2.68
C ASN A 249 -16.69 5.61 2.76
N LEU A 250 -17.01 6.25 1.65
CA LEU A 250 -18.09 7.22 1.54
C LEU A 250 -19.20 6.64 0.66
N GLU A 251 -20.43 6.78 1.11
CA GLU A 251 -21.64 6.65 0.29
C GLU A 251 -22.06 8.06 -0.12
N LEU A 252 -22.20 8.29 -1.42
CA LEU A 252 -22.46 9.60 -1.98
C LEU A 252 -23.93 9.74 -2.38
N GLU A 253 -24.53 10.88 -2.04
CA GLU A 253 -25.83 11.27 -2.57
C GLU A 253 -25.69 11.76 -4.03
N ASP A 254 -24.53 12.33 -4.36
CA ASP A 254 -24.21 12.88 -5.68
C ASP A 254 -22.82 12.44 -6.12
N THR A 255 -22.75 11.47 -7.02
CA THR A 255 -21.46 10.92 -7.50
C THR A 255 -20.69 11.89 -8.40
N THR A 256 -21.28 13.00 -8.84
CA THR A 256 -20.58 14.00 -9.68
C THR A 256 -19.49 14.75 -8.91
N ILE A 257 -19.48 14.67 -7.57
CA ILE A 257 -18.45 15.33 -6.75
C ILE A 257 -17.11 14.57 -6.70
N ILE A 258 -17.04 13.33 -7.21
CA ILE A 258 -15.84 12.47 -7.14
C ILE A 258 -14.56 13.21 -7.61
N PRO A 259 -14.53 13.93 -8.74
CA PRO A 259 -13.33 14.69 -9.15
C PRO A 259 -12.88 15.72 -8.10
N SER A 260 -13.84 16.40 -7.45
CA SER A 260 -13.56 17.39 -6.40
C SER A 260 -13.07 16.73 -5.11
N LEU A 261 -13.58 15.53 -4.77
CA LEU A 261 -13.06 14.72 -3.67
C LEU A 261 -11.62 14.27 -3.92
N ILE A 262 -11.30 13.86 -5.15
CA ILE A 262 -9.93 13.51 -5.55
C ILE A 262 -9.00 14.72 -5.42
N GLU A 263 -9.43 15.91 -5.88
CA GLU A 263 -8.64 17.15 -5.73
C GLU A 263 -8.39 17.49 -4.26
N TYR A 264 -9.42 17.36 -3.41
CA TYR A 264 -9.26 17.52 -1.96
C TYR A 264 -8.21 16.56 -1.40
N CYS A 265 -8.34 15.27 -1.75
CA CYS A 265 -7.44 14.21 -1.28
C CYS A 265 -5.99 14.43 -1.74
N HIS A 266 -5.77 15.00 -2.92
CA HIS A 266 -4.43 15.34 -3.42
C HIS A 266 -3.73 16.43 -2.63
N ARG A 267 -4.47 17.33 -1.98
CA ARG A 267 -3.92 18.46 -1.22
C ARG A 267 -3.83 18.18 0.28
N HIS A 268 -4.54 17.16 0.77
CA HIS A 268 -4.57 16.86 2.20
C HIS A 268 -3.33 16.05 2.62
N PRO A 269 -2.46 16.55 3.53
CA PRO A 269 -1.15 15.95 3.80
C PRO A 269 -1.21 14.53 4.36
N ASN A 270 -2.27 14.20 5.11
CA ASN A 270 -2.47 12.88 5.70
C ASN A 270 -3.17 11.89 4.76
N VAL A 271 -3.79 12.32 3.67
CA VAL A 271 -4.43 11.38 2.74
C VAL A 271 -3.33 10.80 1.86
N ILE A 272 -3.22 9.47 1.83
CA ILE A 272 -2.11 8.76 1.17
C ILE A 272 -2.53 8.04 -0.10
N SER A 273 -3.83 7.85 -0.32
CA SER A 273 -4.34 7.25 -1.56
C SER A 273 -5.85 7.38 -1.67
N VAL A 274 -6.35 7.36 -2.90
CA VAL A 274 -7.76 7.16 -3.25
C VAL A 274 -7.93 5.82 -3.93
N VAL A 275 -9.05 5.15 -3.68
CA VAL A 275 -9.40 3.87 -4.31
C VAL A 275 -10.82 3.96 -4.87
N GLU A 276 -10.97 3.60 -6.14
CA GLU A 276 -12.26 3.38 -6.78
C GLU A 276 -12.52 1.86 -6.83
N SER A 277 -13.74 1.45 -6.54
CA SER A 277 -14.15 0.05 -6.56
C SER A 277 -15.60 -0.10 -7.00
N ILE A 278 -15.92 -1.31 -7.46
CA ILE A 278 -17.30 -1.78 -7.56
C ILE A 278 -17.59 -2.55 -6.26
N SER A 279 -18.58 -2.06 -5.51
CA SER A 279 -18.94 -2.55 -4.18
C SER A 279 -20.35 -2.10 -3.81
N ASP A 280 -20.94 -2.77 -2.82
CA ASP A 280 -22.27 -2.41 -2.31
C ASP A 280 -22.19 -1.12 -1.49
N ASN A 281 -22.94 -0.09 -1.92
CA ASN A 281 -23.14 1.19 -1.20
C ASN A 281 -21.84 1.94 -0.81
N ILE A 282 -20.77 1.78 -1.60
CA ILE A 282 -19.53 2.55 -1.44
C ILE A 282 -19.16 3.14 -2.80
N ASP A 283 -19.20 4.46 -2.90
CA ASP A 283 -18.93 5.19 -4.15
C ASP A 283 -17.51 5.76 -4.19
N PHE A 284 -16.91 6.01 -3.02
CA PHE A 284 -15.57 6.59 -2.92
C PHE A 284 -14.82 6.07 -1.70
N GLU A 285 -13.57 5.62 -1.89
CA GLU A 285 -12.70 5.24 -0.79
C GLU A 285 -11.42 6.06 -0.78
N PHE A 286 -10.90 6.36 0.41
CA PHE A 286 -9.54 6.86 0.57
C PHE A 286 -8.86 6.27 1.80
N ASN A 287 -7.53 6.27 1.80
CA ASN A 287 -6.74 5.88 2.96
C ASN A 287 -6.03 7.11 3.51
N ILE A 288 -6.03 7.24 4.83
CA ILE A 288 -5.45 8.37 5.55
C ILE A 288 -4.54 7.85 6.67
N GLU A 289 -3.43 8.54 6.87
CA GLU A 289 -2.49 8.31 7.96
C GLU A 289 -2.42 9.55 8.88
N PRO A 290 -3.38 9.73 9.81
CA PRO A 290 -3.40 10.82 10.77
C PRO A 290 -2.53 10.50 11.99
N ALA A 291 -2.10 11.53 12.74
CA ALA A 291 -1.30 11.33 13.95
C ALA A 291 -2.10 10.71 15.11
N ASN A 292 -3.41 10.88 15.11
CA ASN A 292 -4.33 10.35 16.11
C ASN A 292 -5.77 10.40 15.59
N PHE A 293 -6.70 9.83 16.37
CA PHE A 293 -8.12 9.80 16.03
C PHE A 293 -8.79 11.19 15.97
N ASN A 294 -8.34 12.17 16.74
CA ASN A 294 -8.90 13.52 16.67
C ASN A 294 -8.51 14.22 15.35
N ASP A 295 -7.28 14.03 14.89
CA ASP A 295 -6.86 14.53 13.58
C ASP A 295 -7.57 13.80 12.43
N PHE A 296 -7.90 12.51 12.60
CA PHE A 296 -8.80 11.81 11.68
C PHE A 296 -10.18 12.48 11.59
N LEU A 297 -10.82 12.74 12.74
CA LEU A 297 -12.16 13.35 12.78
C LEU A 297 -12.19 14.73 12.13
N LYS A 298 -11.17 15.57 12.33
CA LYS A 298 -11.07 16.88 11.66
C LYS A 298 -11.15 16.77 10.14
N VAL A 299 -10.50 15.76 9.54
CA VAL A 299 -10.55 15.55 8.09
C VAL A 299 -11.95 15.11 7.65
N ILE A 300 -12.59 14.23 8.41
CA ILE A 300 -13.97 13.83 8.13
C ILE A 300 -14.93 15.01 8.21
N ASP A 301 -14.80 15.84 9.25
CA ASP A 301 -15.66 17.01 9.45
C ASP A 301 -15.45 18.06 8.35
N ASP A 302 -14.21 18.30 7.95
CA ASP A 302 -13.86 19.20 6.83
C ASP A 302 -14.44 18.70 5.49
N ILE A 303 -14.33 17.39 5.19
CA ILE A 303 -14.99 16.78 4.02
C ILE A 303 -16.50 16.98 4.10
N LYS A 304 -17.14 16.66 5.22
CA LYS A 304 -18.60 16.82 5.39
C LYS A 304 -19.06 18.25 5.23
N GLN A 305 -18.29 19.22 5.75
CA GLN A 305 -18.59 20.64 5.62
C GLN A 305 -18.45 21.11 4.17
N LYS A 306 -17.35 20.72 3.51
CA LYS A 306 -17.05 21.13 2.12
C LYS A 306 -18.00 20.52 1.10
N PHE A 307 -18.48 19.30 1.35
CA PHE A 307 -19.39 18.54 0.48
C PHE A 307 -20.77 18.35 1.13
N TYR A 308 -21.25 19.38 1.83
CA TYR A 308 -22.52 19.33 2.56
C TYR A 308 -23.69 18.91 1.67
N GLY A 309 -24.48 17.94 2.14
CA GLY A 309 -25.64 17.40 1.43
C GLY A 309 -25.31 16.51 0.22
N LYS A 310 -24.02 16.21 -0.01
CA LYS A 310 -23.55 15.37 -1.13
C LYS A 310 -23.02 14.01 -0.68
N ILE A 311 -22.84 13.83 0.62
CA ILE A 311 -22.41 12.58 1.27
C ILE A 311 -23.61 12.05 2.04
N ARG A 312 -24.03 10.82 1.72
CA ARG A 312 -25.16 10.15 2.38
C ARG A 312 -24.71 9.52 3.70
N ASP A 313 -23.61 8.78 3.66
CA ASP A 313 -23.04 8.14 4.84
C ASP A 313 -21.52 7.98 4.70
N TYR A 314 -20.84 7.66 5.80
CA TYR A 314 -19.46 7.23 5.79
C TYR A 314 -19.21 6.17 6.85
N ASN A 315 -18.31 5.25 6.55
CA ASN A 315 -17.74 4.36 7.54
C ASN A 315 -16.21 4.32 7.39
N TYR A 316 -15.55 3.83 8.42
CA TYR A 316 -14.11 3.68 8.39
C TYR A 316 -13.67 2.38 9.04
N VAL A 317 -12.46 1.96 8.68
CA VAL A 317 -11.78 0.84 9.30
C VAL A 317 -10.40 1.28 9.73
N LYS A 318 -10.08 1.10 11.02
CA LYS A 318 -8.73 1.34 11.54
C LYS A 318 -7.90 0.07 11.37
N SER A 319 -6.76 0.15 10.71
CA SER A 319 -5.82 -0.96 10.65
C SER A 319 -5.03 -1.04 11.96
N LEU A 320 -5.11 -2.17 12.66
CA LEU A 320 -4.40 -2.40 13.92
C LEU A 320 -3.04 -3.08 13.70
N LYS A 321 -2.99 -4.04 12.78
CA LYS A 321 -1.78 -4.81 12.48
C LYS A 321 -1.80 -5.32 11.05
N SER A 322 -0.74 -5.05 10.30
CA SER A 322 -0.52 -5.67 8.99
C SER A 322 0.30 -6.95 9.13
N TYR A 323 -0.15 -8.04 8.51
CA TYR A 323 0.55 -9.33 8.55
C TYR A 323 1.28 -9.64 7.25
N LYS A 324 0.76 -9.15 6.12
CA LYS A 324 1.31 -9.39 4.79
C LYS A 324 0.99 -8.21 3.89
N HIS A 325 1.97 -7.82 3.09
CA HIS A 325 1.79 -6.85 2.02
C HIS A 325 2.73 -7.20 0.86
N VAL A 326 2.16 -7.73 -0.21
CA VAL A 326 2.82 -8.13 -1.44
C VAL A 326 2.41 -7.15 -2.53
N TYR A 327 3.39 -6.52 -3.16
CA TYR A 327 3.15 -5.52 -4.21
C TYR A 327 2.95 -6.13 -5.61
N LEU A 328 3.33 -7.41 -5.77
CA LEU A 328 3.25 -8.13 -7.04
C LEU A 328 2.98 -9.62 -6.81
N PRO A 329 1.98 -10.22 -7.47
CA PRO A 329 1.65 -11.65 -7.36
C PRO A 329 2.61 -12.51 -8.20
N LEU A 330 3.90 -12.44 -7.91
CA LEU A 330 4.88 -13.38 -8.45
C LEU A 330 5.26 -14.37 -7.36
N GLU A 331 5.43 -15.64 -7.72
CA GLU A 331 5.87 -16.65 -6.76
C GLU A 331 7.19 -16.22 -6.13
N GLN A 332 7.23 -16.05 -4.81
CA GLN A 332 8.48 -15.78 -4.10
C GLN A 332 9.38 -17.01 -4.21
N ALA A 333 10.68 -16.82 -4.42
CA ALA A 333 11.61 -17.94 -4.35
C ALA A 333 11.53 -18.51 -2.94
N LYS A 334 11.48 -19.84 -2.80
CA LYS A 334 11.64 -20.47 -1.49
C LYS A 334 12.94 -19.92 -0.90
N LYS A 335 12.87 -19.26 0.26
CA LYS A 335 14.07 -19.03 1.07
C LYS A 335 14.52 -20.43 1.47
N ASN A 336 15.58 -20.92 0.82
CA ASN A 336 16.28 -22.14 1.24
C ASN A 336 16.91 -21.93 2.60
#